data_AF-A0A1W1BNM5-F1
#
_entry.id   AF-A0A1W1BNM5-F1
#
_cell.length_a   1.000
_cell.length_b   1.000
_cell.length_c   1.000
_cell.angle_alpha   90.00
_cell.angle_beta   90.00
_cell.angle_gamma   90.00
#
_symmetry.space_group_name_H-M   'P 1'
#
loop_
_entity.id
_entity.type
_entity.pdbx_description
1 polymer ?
#
loop_
_entity_poly.entity_id
_entity_poly.type
_entity_poly.pdbx_seq_one_letter_code
_entity_poly.pdbx_strand_id
1 'polypeptide(L)'
;MRYVAAMIAVWLLTGCFNQNKKIKYDGETLIEQKCAMCHNLKMPPNTYEDEKAPPMMAVVFHLKDFMKITMDDEKFSKFIPFVQDYVINPSRDKSYCDKESLKTYGVMPSQKGNVTKDELEAIASYMYDFYDQQKYLKQMQEKAAFDALPKGEQIARRNGCFNCHSFEKKGVGPSFAMIAKRDAKEIRDTISNGSQGKWKGFHVMMPAFKSKLTQEHILTLQQWIQKPTLKK
;
A
#
# COMPACT_ATOMS: atom_id res chain seq x y z
N MET A 1 52.93 9.40 73.77
CA MET A 1 51.85 10.42 73.62
C MET A 1 51.75 10.78 72.15
N ARG A 2 50.64 10.75 71.41
CA ARG A 2 49.21 10.48 71.63
C ARG A 2 48.63 10.14 70.23
N TYR A 3 47.92 9.00 70.16
CA TYR A 3 46.67 8.67 69.45
C TYR A 3 46.37 9.21 68.03
N VAL A 4 46.10 8.31 67.05
CA VAL A 4 44.76 7.92 66.45
C VAL A 4 44.33 8.93 65.37
N ALA A 5 43.79 8.65 64.18
CA ALA A 5 42.96 7.63 63.52
C ALA A 5 43.09 7.92 61.98
N ALA A 6 42.57 7.23 60.97
CA ALA A 6 41.74 6.05 60.78
C ALA A 6 41.86 5.67 59.29
N MET A 7 41.80 4.37 59.00
CA MET A 7 41.54 3.84 57.66
C MET A 7 40.15 4.27 57.19
N ILE A 8 40.03 4.84 55.99
CA ILE A 8 38.80 4.81 55.20
C ILE A 8 39.18 4.41 53.77
N ALA A 9 38.97 3.13 53.48
CA ALA A 9 38.82 2.63 52.13
C ALA A 9 37.41 2.99 51.67
N VAL A 10 37.26 3.79 50.60
CA VAL A 10 36.04 3.78 49.79
C VAL A 10 36.45 3.84 48.32
N TRP A 11 36.21 2.72 47.67
CA TRP A 11 36.25 2.53 46.23
C TRP A 11 35.55 3.67 45.50
N LEU A 12 36.31 4.41 44.68
CA LEU A 12 35.73 5.25 43.64
C LEU A 12 35.11 4.34 42.59
N LEU A 13 33.78 4.25 42.69
CA LEU A 13 32.83 3.61 41.80
C LEU A 13 33.21 3.80 40.33
N THR A 14 33.67 2.71 39.69
CA THR A 14 33.60 2.49 38.25
C THR A 14 32.14 2.33 37.82
N GLY A 15 31.39 3.42 37.90
CA GLY A 15 30.05 3.52 37.33
C GLY A 15 30.13 3.81 35.84
N CYS A 16 30.59 2.85 35.02
CA CYS A 16 30.25 2.88 33.60
C CYS A 16 28.75 2.60 33.48
N PHE A 17 27.97 3.67 33.54
CA PHE A 17 26.54 3.64 33.22
C PHE A 17 26.42 3.28 31.74
N ASN A 18 26.33 1.98 31.46
CA ASN A 18 26.14 1.47 30.12
C ASN A 18 24.72 1.85 29.71
N GLN A 19 24.57 3.03 29.08
CA GLN A 19 23.35 3.37 28.37
C GLN A 19 23.21 2.35 27.24
N ASN A 20 22.44 1.29 27.48
CA ASN A 20 21.98 0.39 26.43
C ASN A 20 21.28 1.25 25.39
N LYS A 21 22.01 1.59 24.32
CA LYS A 21 21.52 2.33 23.18
C LYS A 21 20.39 1.49 22.58
N LYS A 22 19.12 1.87 22.83
CA LYS A 22 17.97 1.19 22.22
C LYS A 22 18.16 1.24 20.70
N ILE A 23 18.50 0.11 20.12
CA ILE A 23 18.60 -0.04 18.67
C ILE A 23 17.18 0.11 18.13
N LYS A 24 16.95 1.14 17.33
CA LYS A 24 15.67 1.31 16.63
C LYS A 24 15.73 0.47 15.36
N TYR A 25 14.99 -0.62 15.36
CA TYR A 25 14.82 -1.48 14.20
C TYR A 25 13.82 -0.87 13.21
N ASP A 26 14.05 -1.11 11.92
CA ASP A 26 13.11 -0.78 10.85
C ASP A 26 12.29 -2.02 10.51
N GLY A 27 11.02 -2.04 10.94
CA GLY A 27 10.12 -3.17 10.74
C GLY A 27 9.80 -3.44 9.27
N GLU A 28 9.75 -2.40 8.42
CA GLU A 28 9.49 -2.52 6.99
C GLU A 28 10.65 -3.22 6.29
N THR A 29 11.88 -2.73 6.50
CA THR A 29 13.07 -3.35 5.94
C THR A 29 13.24 -4.78 6.45
N LEU A 30 12.98 -5.04 7.72
CA LEU A 30 13.14 -6.38 8.31
C LEU A 30 12.12 -7.40 7.75
N ILE A 31 10.85 -7.01 7.59
CA ILE A 31 9.83 -7.93 7.05
C ILE A 31 10.12 -8.26 5.58
N GLU A 32 10.62 -7.29 4.80
CA GLU A 32 11.07 -7.52 3.43
C GLU A 32 12.23 -8.51 3.38
N GLN A 33 13.27 -8.29 4.19
CA GLN A 33 14.46 -9.12 4.20
C GLN A 33 14.21 -10.55 4.70
N LYS A 34 13.34 -10.72 5.69
CA LYS A 34 13.19 -11.98 6.42
C LYS A 34 11.94 -12.77 6.07
N CYS A 35 10.91 -12.14 5.54
CA CYS A 35 9.61 -12.78 5.32
C CYS A 35 9.16 -12.80 3.86
N ALA A 36 9.66 -11.90 3.01
CA ALA A 36 9.21 -11.78 1.61
C ALA A 36 9.57 -12.97 0.72
N MET A 37 10.50 -13.83 1.15
CA MET A 37 10.85 -15.05 0.39
C MET A 37 9.69 -16.06 0.30
N CYS A 38 8.73 -15.98 1.24
CA CYS A 38 7.56 -16.84 1.28
C CYS A 38 6.26 -16.03 1.28
N HIS A 39 6.18 -14.95 2.06
CA HIS A 39 4.96 -14.15 2.20
C HIS A 39 4.88 -13.02 1.17
N ASN A 40 3.75 -12.91 0.50
CA ASN A 40 3.43 -11.71 -0.27
C ASN A 40 3.16 -10.54 0.70
N LEU A 41 3.94 -9.47 0.58
CA LEU A 41 3.85 -8.29 1.45
C LEU A 41 3.00 -7.15 0.83
N LYS A 42 2.44 -7.35 -0.36
CA LYS A 42 1.61 -6.32 -1.00
C LYS A 42 0.23 -6.23 -0.36
N MET A 43 -0.30 -5.00 -0.31
CA MET A 43 -1.69 -4.71 0.02
C MET A 43 -2.26 -3.78 -1.07
N PRO A 44 -3.22 -4.22 -1.89
CA PRO A 44 -3.77 -5.58 -1.98
C PRO A 44 -2.71 -6.61 -2.41
N PRO A 45 -2.81 -7.88 -1.99
CA PRO A 45 -1.89 -8.92 -2.42
C PRO A 45 -2.13 -9.28 -3.89
N ASN A 46 -1.06 -9.70 -4.56
CA ASN A 46 -1.20 -10.48 -5.78
C ASN A 46 -1.46 -11.94 -5.37
N THR A 47 -2.47 -12.58 -5.94
CA THR A 47 -2.79 -14.00 -5.67
C THR A 47 -2.22 -14.90 -6.74
N TYR A 48 -1.61 -16.01 -6.34
CA TYR A 48 -1.05 -17.04 -7.24
C TYR A 48 -1.51 -18.44 -6.81
N GLU A 49 -1.55 -19.40 -7.75
CA GLU A 49 -2.00 -20.78 -7.45
C GLU A 49 -0.98 -21.55 -6.57
N ASP A 50 0.31 -21.19 -6.64
CA ASP A 50 1.42 -21.90 -6.00
C ASP A 50 2.05 -21.10 -4.84
N GLU A 51 1.24 -20.32 -4.11
CA GLU A 51 1.71 -19.56 -2.94
C GLU A 51 2.30 -20.46 -1.84
N LYS A 52 3.56 -20.20 -1.49
CA LYS A 52 4.26 -20.96 -0.42
C LYS A 52 3.73 -20.65 0.98
N ALA A 53 3.17 -19.46 1.17
CA ALA A 53 2.67 -18.99 2.45
C ALA A 53 1.53 -17.98 2.20
N PRO A 54 0.60 -17.82 3.17
CA PRO A 54 -0.48 -16.87 3.01
C PRO A 54 0.05 -15.44 2.90
N PRO A 55 -0.61 -14.55 2.12
CA PRO A 55 -0.22 -13.15 2.02
C PRO A 55 -0.31 -12.50 3.41
N MET A 56 0.67 -11.64 3.72
CA MET A 56 0.80 -11.06 5.06
C MET A 56 -0.44 -10.24 5.47
N MET A 57 -1.06 -9.55 4.50
CA MET A 57 -2.34 -8.87 4.71
C MET A 57 -3.41 -9.80 5.27
N ALA A 58 -3.57 -11.00 4.69
CA ALA A 58 -4.57 -11.96 5.16
C ALA A 58 -4.24 -12.46 6.57
N VAL A 59 -2.96 -12.74 6.85
CA VAL A 59 -2.51 -13.13 8.20
C VAL A 59 -2.90 -12.06 9.22
N VAL A 60 -2.54 -10.79 8.98
CA VAL A 60 -2.83 -9.72 9.93
C VAL A 60 -4.33 -9.51 10.13
N PHE A 61 -5.13 -9.53 9.06
CA PHE A 61 -6.58 -9.36 9.17
C PHE A 61 -7.23 -10.48 9.98
N HIS A 62 -6.85 -11.73 9.73
CA HIS A 62 -7.37 -12.87 10.50
C HIS A 62 -6.92 -12.78 11.96
N LEU A 63 -5.65 -12.49 12.25
CA LEU A 63 -5.17 -12.36 13.62
C LEU A 63 -5.93 -11.26 14.39
N LYS A 64 -6.12 -10.08 13.79
CA LYS A 64 -6.89 -8.98 14.42
C LYS A 64 -8.34 -9.38 14.69
N ASP A 65 -8.99 -10.06 13.74
CA ASP A 65 -10.38 -10.50 13.92
C ASP A 65 -10.50 -11.62 14.98
N PHE A 66 -9.64 -12.64 14.96
CA PHE A 66 -9.67 -13.73 15.93
C PHE A 66 -9.35 -13.28 17.35
N MET A 67 -8.35 -12.40 17.51
CA MET A 67 -7.99 -11.81 18.81
C MET A 67 -9.00 -10.77 19.29
N LYS A 68 -9.98 -10.41 18.46
CA LYS A 68 -10.97 -9.35 18.68
C LYS A 68 -10.29 -8.05 19.11
N ILE A 69 -9.23 -7.68 18.37
CA ILE A 69 -8.49 -6.46 18.65
C ILE A 69 -9.36 -5.26 18.28
N THR A 70 -9.70 -4.45 19.27
CA THR A 70 -10.61 -3.29 19.11
C THR A 70 -9.93 -1.97 19.47
N MET A 71 -8.79 -2.01 20.15
CA MET A 71 -8.05 -0.84 20.63
C MET A 71 -6.56 -0.96 20.31
N ASP A 72 -5.89 0.19 20.10
CA ASP A 72 -4.48 0.22 19.68
C ASP A 72 -3.50 -0.26 20.75
N ASP A 73 -3.84 -0.18 22.04
CA ASP A 73 -3.01 -0.68 23.14
C ASP A 73 -2.93 -2.22 23.15
N GLU A 74 -3.91 -2.90 22.57
CA GLU A 74 -3.93 -4.37 22.41
C GLU A 74 -2.86 -4.86 21.42
N LYS A 75 -2.28 -3.97 20.62
CA LYS A 75 -1.11 -4.24 19.78
C LYS A 75 0.05 -4.83 20.59
N PHE A 76 0.39 -4.19 21.71
CA PHE A 76 1.55 -4.58 22.54
C PHE A 76 1.23 -5.70 23.51
N SER A 77 -0.04 -5.85 23.93
CA SER A 77 -0.44 -6.88 24.90
C SER A 77 -0.89 -8.19 24.27
N LYS A 78 -1.37 -8.19 23.01
CA LYS A 78 -1.90 -9.39 22.33
C LYS A 78 -1.15 -9.70 21.04
N PHE A 79 -1.14 -8.77 20.08
CA PHE A 79 -0.68 -9.04 18.72
C PHE A 79 0.81 -9.33 18.64
N ILE A 80 1.64 -8.41 19.16
CA ILE A 80 3.11 -8.55 19.12
C ILE A 80 3.58 -9.80 19.86
N PRO A 81 3.14 -10.08 21.10
CA PRO A 81 3.53 -11.30 21.81
C PRO A 81 3.16 -12.59 21.06
N PHE A 82 1.98 -12.62 20.42
CA PHE A 82 1.59 -13.76 19.60
C PHE A 82 2.52 -13.96 18.40
N VAL A 83 2.78 -12.90 17.63
CA VAL A 83 3.67 -12.99 16.46
C VAL A 83 5.06 -13.44 16.88
N GLN A 84 5.59 -12.90 17.98
CA GLN A 84 6.88 -13.31 18.53
C GLN A 84 6.93 -14.80 18.88
N ASP A 85 5.92 -15.34 19.56
CA ASP A 85 5.89 -16.75 19.94
C ASP A 85 5.61 -17.66 18.73
N TYR A 86 4.65 -17.32 17.87
CA TYR A 86 4.27 -18.15 16.74
C TYR A 86 5.39 -18.26 15.70
N VAL A 87 6.11 -17.17 15.41
CA VAL A 87 7.21 -17.20 14.43
C VAL A 87 8.41 -18.01 14.93
N ILE A 88 8.67 -18.03 16.24
CA ILE A 88 9.77 -18.79 16.84
C ILE A 88 9.36 -20.25 17.13
N ASN A 89 8.15 -20.47 17.64
CA ASN A 89 7.63 -21.77 18.06
C ASN A 89 6.26 -22.07 17.44
N PRO A 90 6.16 -22.17 16.10
CA PRO A 90 4.89 -22.37 15.43
C PRO A 90 4.34 -23.77 15.72
N SER A 91 3.02 -23.88 15.91
CA SER A 91 2.32 -25.14 16.03
C SER A 91 0.90 -25.03 15.51
N ARG A 92 0.28 -26.18 15.19
CA ARG A 92 -1.13 -26.23 14.77
C ARG A 92 -2.05 -25.66 15.83
N ASP A 93 -1.82 -25.99 17.11
CA ASP A 93 -2.69 -25.57 18.22
C ASP A 93 -2.63 -24.06 18.52
N LYS A 94 -1.52 -23.39 18.14
CA LYS A 94 -1.39 -21.93 18.25
C LYS A 94 -1.95 -21.20 17.03
N SER A 95 -2.25 -21.90 15.94
CA SER A 95 -2.66 -21.24 14.72
C SER A 95 -4.09 -20.73 14.82
N TYR A 96 -4.28 -19.45 14.54
CA TYR A 96 -5.61 -18.86 14.33
C TYR A 96 -6.12 -19.06 12.90
N CYS A 97 -5.34 -19.70 12.02
CA CYS A 97 -5.79 -19.99 10.66
C CYS A 97 -6.87 -21.07 10.67
N ASP A 98 -7.83 -20.97 9.75
CA ASP A 98 -8.86 -22.00 9.58
C ASP A 98 -8.26 -23.34 9.09
N LYS A 99 -9.08 -24.40 9.17
CA LYS A 99 -8.64 -25.76 8.80
C LYS A 99 -8.22 -25.88 7.35
N GLU A 100 -8.81 -25.12 6.44
CA GLU A 100 -8.51 -25.16 5.02
C GLU A 100 -7.16 -24.47 4.74
N SER A 101 -6.95 -23.28 5.31
CA SER A 101 -5.67 -22.57 5.30
C SER A 101 -4.53 -23.46 5.82
N LEU A 102 -4.74 -24.22 6.90
CA LEU A 102 -3.76 -25.16 7.45
C LEU A 102 -3.55 -26.44 6.61
N LYS A 103 -4.48 -26.80 5.71
CA LYS A 103 -4.26 -27.87 4.73
C LYS A 103 -3.44 -27.35 3.56
N THR A 104 -3.75 -26.14 3.09
CA THR A 104 -3.09 -25.50 1.95
C THR A 104 -1.65 -25.11 2.26
N TYR A 105 -1.45 -24.34 3.33
CA TYR A 105 -0.14 -23.76 3.65
C TYR A 105 0.64 -24.55 4.70
N GLY A 106 -0.03 -25.43 5.45
CA GLY A 106 0.58 -26.09 6.60
C GLY A 106 0.87 -25.13 7.75
N VAL A 107 1.84 -25.51 8.60
CA VAL A 107 2.33 -24.68 9.70
C VAL A 107 3.56 -23.91 9.22
N MET A 108 3.66 -22.64 9.62
CA MET A 108 4.83 -21.81 9.33
C MET A 108 6.11 -22.51 9.82
N PRO A 109 7.20 -22.55 9.03
CA PRO A 109 8.48 -23.05 9.51
C PRO A 109 9.05 -22.13 10.59
N SER A 110 9.59 -22.71 11.67
CA SER A 110 10.22 -21.95 12.76
C SER A 110 11.35 -21.07 12.22
N GLN A 111 11.37 -19.81 12.65
CA GLN A 111 12.45 -18.86 12.36
C GLN A 111 13.42 -18.70 13.54
N LYS A 112 13.40 -19.65 14.49
CA LYS A 112 14.33 -19.65 15.62
C LYS A 112 15.77 -19.64 15.12
N GLY A 113 16.53 -18.61 15.52
CA GLY A 113 17.91 -18.41 15.09
C GLY A 113 18.07 -17.53 13.84
N ASN A 114 17.01 -17.33 13.04
CA ASN A 114 17.02 -16.46 11.86
C ASN A 114 16.52 -15.03 12.17
N VAL A 115 15.71 -14.89 13.22
CA VAL A 115 15.14 -13.61 13.67
C VAL A 115 15.14 -13.52 15.19
N THR A 116 15.43 -12.34 15.73
CA THR A 116 15.41 -12.08 17.18
C THR A 116 14.03 -11.61 17.64
N LYS A 117 13.79 -11.62 18.96
CA LYS A 117 12.53 -11.09 19.52
C LYS A 117 12.36 -9.59 19.24
N ASP A 118 13.43 -8.80 19.34
CA ASP A 118 13.37 -7.35 19.11
C ASP A 118 13.10 -7.03 17.62
N GLU A 119 13.68 -7.80 16.70
CA GLU A 119 13.35 -7.71 15.28
C GLU A 119 11.88 -8.10 15.03
N LEU A 120 11.40 -9.17 15.67
CA LEU A 120 9.99 -9.57 15.58
C LEU A 120 9.03 -8.55 16.19
N GLU A 121 9.42 -7.82 17.23
CA GLU A 121 8.63 -6.71 17.76
C GLU A 121 8.48 -5.61 16.70
N ALA A 122 9.58 -5.22 16.06
CA ALA A 122 9.55 -4.21 15.00
C ALA A 122 8.74 -4.67 13.77
N ILE A 123 8.93 -5.93 13.34
CA ILE A 123 8.17 -6.54 12.24
C ILE A 123 6.68 -6.59 12.59
N ALA A 124 6.30 -7.12 13.75
CA ALA A 124 4.91 -7.24 14.17
C ALA A 124 4.25 -5.87 14.36
N SER A 125 5.00 -4.89 14.86
CA SER A 125 4.54 -3.51 14.97
C SER A 125 4.22 -2.91 13.61
N TYR A 126 5.13 -3.06 12.63
CA TYR A 126 4.90 -2.62 11.25
C TYR A 126 3.73 -3.37 10.61
N MET A 127 3.65 -4.69 10.76
CA MET A 127 2.53 -5.51 10.26
C MET A 127 1.18 -4.97 10.76
N TYR A 128 1.09 -4.68 12.06
CA TYR A 128 -0.14 -4.17 12.64
C TYR A 128 -0.54 -2.82 12.04
N ASP A 129 0.39 -1.89 11.84
CA ASP A 129 0.08 -0.54 11.37
C ASP A 129 -0.13 -0.47 9.85
N PHE A 130 0.66 -1.22 9.08
CA PHE A 130 0.65 -1.17 7.62
C PHE A 130 -0.58 -1.88 7.04
N TYR A 131 -0.89 -3.08 7.55
CA TYR A 131 -2.06 -3.85 7.11
C TYR A 131 -3.29 -3.43 7.91
N ASP A 132 -3.85 -2.29 7.49
CA ASP A 132 -5.07 -1.72 8.03
C ASP A 132 -6.29 -2.08 7.16
N GLN A 133 -7.30 -2.69 7.78
CA GLN A 133 -8.49 -3.21 7.07
C GLN A 133 -9.36 -2.08 6.53
N GLN A 134 -9.49 -0.95 7.25
CA GLN A 134 -10.30 0.17 6.79
C GLN A 134 -9.67 0.86 5.59
N LYS A 135 -8.35 1.07 5.62
CA LYS A 135 -7.56 1.56 4.50
C LYS A 135 -7.68 0.64 3.29
N TYR A 136 -7.60 -0.67 3.48
CA TYR A 136 -7.80 -1.63 2.40
C TYR A 136 -9.21 -1.53 1.79
N LEU A 137 -10.26 -1.54 2.62
CA LEU A 137 -11.65 -1.43 2.16
C LEU A 137 -11.89 -0.14 1.36
N LYS A 138 -11.35 0.99 1.84
CA LYS A 138 -11.42 2.27 1.13
C LYS A 138 -10.73 2.20 -0.23
N GLN A 139 -9.51 1.65 -0.30
CA GLN A 139 -8.80 1.48 -1.57
C GLN A 139 -9.57 0.59 -2.56
N MET A 140 -10.18 -0.49 -2.07
CA MET A 140 -10.98 -1.39 -2.91
C MET A 140 -12.25 -0.72 -3.42
N GLN A 141 -12.92 0.09 -2.59
CA GLN A 141 -14.08 0.89 -3.00
C GLN A 141 -13.71 1.94 -4.05
N GLU A 142 -12.61 2.66 -3.87
CA GLU A 142 -12.11 3.64 -4.85
C GLU A 142 -11.77 2.96 -6.19
N LYS A 143 -11.11 1.80 -6.14
CA LYS A 143 -10.81 0.99 -7.33
C LYS A 143 -12.09 0.53 -8.03
N ALA A 144 -13.06 -0.01 -7.30
CA ALA A 144 -14.32 -0.46 -7.85
C ALA A 144 -15.11 0.70 -8.48
N ALA A 145 -15.12 1.87 -7.81
CA ALA A 145 -15.74 3.09 -8.34
C ALA A 145 -15.06 3.54 -9.64
N PHE A 146 -13.73 3.48 -9.72
CA PHE A 146 -12.98 3.78 -10.94
C PHE A 146 -13.27 2.77 -12.06
N ASP A 147 -13.27 1.48 -11.75
CA ASP A 147 -13.49 0.42 -12.75
C ASP A 147 -14.91 0.42 -13.31
N ALA A 148 -15.88 0.91 -12.53
CA ALA A 148 -17.26 1.13 -12.96
C ALA A 148 -17.43 2.31 -13.94
N LEU A 149 -16.43 3.19 -14.09
CA LEU A 149 -16.49 4.29 -15.04
C LEU A 149 -16.47 3.77 -16.50
N PRO A 150 -17.05 4.49 -17.47
CA PRO A 150 -16.88 4.16 -18.88
C PRO A 150 -15.41 4.08 -19.27
N LYS A 151 -15.03 3.14 -20.14
CA LYS A 151 -13.62 2.91 -20.52
C LYS A 151 -12.93 4.18 -21.04
N GLY A 152 -13.61 5.00 -21.84
CA GLY A 152 -13.04 6.29 -22.28
C GLY A 152 -12.76 7.25 -21.14
N GLU A 153 -13.62 7.30 -20.11
CA GLU A 153 -13.35 8.11 -18.91
C GLU A 153 -12.16 7.57 -18.13
N GLN A 154 -12.04 6.24 -17.99
CA GLN A 154 -10.88 5.62 -17.35
C GLN A 154 -9.57 6.04 -18.04
N ILE A 155 -9.55 5.99 -19.38
CA ILE A 155 -8.39 6.41 -20.18
C ILE A 155 -8.12 7.91 -19.97
N ALA A 156 -9.16 8.75 -20.03
CA ALA A 156 -9.03 10.19 -19.87
C ALA A 156 -8.46 10.58 -18.49
N ARG A 157 -8.91 9.93 -17.42
CA ARG A 157 -8.41 10.13 -16.05
C ARG A 157 -6.95 9.67 -15.91
N ARG A 158 -6.63 8.45 -16.34
CA ARG A 158 -5.27 7.88 -16.24
C ARG A 158 -4.22 8.69 -17.03
N ASN A 159 -4.63 9.33 -18.10
CA ASN A 159 -3.75 10.12 -18.96
C ASN A 159 -3.79 11.63 -18.66
N GLY A 160 -4.40 12.02 -17.54
CA GLY A 160 -4.40 13.41 -17.07
C GLY A 160 -5.20 14.38 -17.93
N CYS A 161 -6.10 13.89 -18.80
CA CYS A 161 -6.92 14.75 -19.66
C CYS A 161 -7.77 15.72 -18.82
N PHE A 162 -8.23 15.27 -17.64
CA PHE A 162 -9.02 16.08 -16.70
C PHE A 162 -8.26 17.24 -16.04
N ASN A 163 -6.93 17.27 -16.14
CA ASN A 163 -6.15 18.41 -15.66
C ASN A 163 -6.39 19.67 -16.51
N CYS A 164 -6.83 19.49 -17.76
CA CYS A 164 -7.10 20.59 -18.69
C CYS A 164 -8.54 20.63 -19.21
N HIS A 165 -9.17 19.46 -19.37
CA HIS A 165 -10.49 19.30 -19.96
C HIS A 165 -11.51 18.91 -18.88
N SER A 166 -12.57 19.70 -18.72
CA SER A 166 -13.71 19.31 -17.88
C SER A 166 -14.84 18.75 -18.74
N PHE A 167 -15.86 18.14 -18.12
CA PHE A 167 -17.04 17.65 -18.85
C PHE A 167 -17.75 18.77 -19.62
N GLU A 168 -18.14 19.84 -18.92
CA GLU A 168 -19.04 20.86 -19.46
C GLU A 168 -18.41 22.25 -19.53
N LYS A 169 -17.70 22.66 -18.48
CA LYS A 169 -17.15 24.02 -18.37
C LYS A 169 -15.81 24.14 -19.09
N LYS A 170 -15.60 25.26 -19.79
CA LYS A 170 -14.26 25.60 -20.29
C LYS A 170 -13.29 25.77 -19.11
N GLY A 171 -12.06 25.27 -19.27
CA GLY A 171 -10.99 25.41 -18.30
C GLY A 171 -9.70 25.82 -19.00
N VAL A 172 -8.60 25.11 -18.71
CA VAL A 172 -7.33 25.27 -19.44
C VAL A 172 -7.52 24.92 -20.93
N GLY A 173 -8.31 23.89 -21.21
CA GLY A 173 -8.76 23.49 -22.55
C GLY A 173 -10.28 23.56 -22.72
N PRO A 174 -10.79 23.34 -23.95
CA PRO A 174 -12.22 23.23 -24.20
C PRO A 174 -12.81 22.02 -23.45
N SER A 175 -14.09 22.11 -23.07
CA SER A 175 -14.76 21.01 -22.39
C SER A 175 -15.04 19.83 -23.33
N PHE A 176 -15.21 18.63 -22.78
CA PHE A 176 -15.60 17.47 -23.57
C PHE A 176 -16.93 17.70 -24.31
N ALA A 177 -17.89 18.42 -23.71
CA ALA A 177 -19.13 18.80 -24.37
C ALA A 177 -18.93 19.74 -25.59
N MET A 178 -17.91 20.61 -25.56
CA MET A 178 -17.52 21.40 -26.74
C MET A 178 -16.85 20.53 -27.80
N ILE A 179 -15.92 19.67 -27.38
CA ILE A 179 -15.18 18.77 -28.27
C ILE A 179 -16.13 17.78 -28.95
N ALA A 180 -17.17 17.31 -28.25
CA ALA A 180 -18.15 16.35 -28.75
C ALA A 180 -18.85 16.78 -30.05
N LYS A 181 -18.90 18.10 -30.32
CA LYS A 181 -19.52 18.70 -31.51
C LYS A 181 -18.61 18.68 -32.74
N ARG A 182 -17.34 18.28 -32.60
CA ARG A 182 -16.37 18.20 -33.70
C ARG A 182 -16.50 16.89 -34.46
N ASP A 183 -15.90 16.85 -35.65
CA ASP A 183 -15.84 15.63 -36.44
C ASP A 183 -15.00 14.54 -35.72
N ALA A 184 -15.43 13.28 -35.86
CA ALA A 184 -14.80 12.15 -35.18
C ALA A 184 -13.33 11.96 -35.61
N LYS A 185 -13.01 12.16 -36.90
CA LYS A 185 -11.62 12.09 -37.40
C LYS A 185 -10.82 13.25 -36.83
N GLU A 186 -11.38 14.46 -36.80
CA GLU A 186 -10.72 15.62 -36.21
C GLU A 186 -10.32 15.39 -34.74
N ILE A 187 -11.22 14.83 -33.93
CA ILE A 187 -10.97 14.52 -32.52
C ILE A 187 -9.80 13.54 -32.40
N ARG A 188 -9.82 12.43 -33.14
CA ARG A 188 -8.75 11.42 -33.09
C ARG A 188 -7.40 11.96 -33.55
N ASP A 189 -7.38 12.75 -34.62
CA ASP A 189 -6.15 13.35 -35.15
C ASP A 189 -5.54 14.34 -34.14
N THR A 190 -6.40 15.09 -33.43
CA THR A 190 -6.00 16.07 -32.43
C THR A 190 -5.49 15.40 -31.15
N ILE A 191 -6.11 14.31 -30.70
CA ILE A 191 -5.58 13.49 -29.59
C ILE A 191 -4.22 12.89 -29.97
N SER A 192 -4.08 12.38 -31.20
CA SER A 192 -2.87 11.73 -31.67
C SER A 192 -1.69 12.71 -31.77
N ASN A 193 -1.90 13.84 -32.42
CA ASN A 193 -0.83 14.76 -32.82
C ASN A 193 -0.74 16.03 -31.97
N GLY A 194 -1.67 16.23 -31.03
CA GLY A 194 -1.79 17.49 -30.31
C GLY A 194 -2.40 18.59 -31.17
N SER A 195 -2.51 19.79 -30.60
CA SER A 195 -2.94 20.98 -31.36
C SER A 195 -2.54 22.28 -30.68
N GLN A 196 -2.42 23.35 -31.47
CA GLN A 196 -2.23 24.71 -30.99
C GLN A 196 -3.15 25.64 -31.79
N GLY A 197 -3.75 26.63 -31.13
CA GLY A 197 -4.56 27.67 -31.80
C GLY A 197 -5.88 27.20 -32.42
N LYS A 198 -6.28 25.93 -32.26
CA LYS A 198 -7.52 25.38 -32.82
C LYS A 198 -8.81 25.97 -32.27
N TRP A 199 -8.76 26.53 -31.06
CA TRP A 199 -9.93 27.09 -30.39
C TRP A 199 -9.70 28.55 -29.99
N LYS A 200 -10.60 29.43 -30.41
CA LYS A 200 -10.56 30.85 -30.02
C LYS A 200 -10.67 30.98 -28.50
N GLY A 201 -9.75 31.73 -27.88
CA GLY A 201 -9.72 31.96 -26.44
C GLY A 201 -8.96 30.89 -25.63
N PHE A 202 -8.35 29.90 -26.29
CA PHE A 202 -7.47 28.92 -25.65
C PHE A 202 -6.04 29.11 -26.17
N HIS A 203 -5.10 29.36 -25.25
CA HIS A 203 -3.71 29.67 -25.58
C HIS A 203 -2.75 28.52 -25.27
N VAL A 204 -3.21 27.50 -24.55
CA VAL A 204 -2.41 26.33 -24.18
C VAL A 204 -2.42 25.32 -25.33
N MET A 205 -1.23 24.81 -25.66
CA MET A 205 -1.07 23.72 -26.61
C MET A 205 -1.59 22.41 -26.00
N MET A 206 -2.44 21.69 -26.74
CA MET A 206 -2.81 20.32 -26.39
C MET A 206 -1.64 19.38 -26.75
N PRO A 207 -1.10 18.60 -25.81
CA PRO A 207 0.01 17.69 -26.07
C PRO A 207 -0.45 16.52 -26.97
N ALA A 208 0.51 15.93 -27.70
CA ALA A 208 0.30 14.74 -28.51
C ALA A 208 0.31 13.47 -27.64
N PHE A 209 -0.64 12.56 -27.86
CA PHE A 209 -0.74 11.31 -27.10
C PHE A 209 -0.41 10.05 -27.89
N LYS A 210 -0.07 10.13 -29.19
CA LYS A 210 0.26 8.95 -30.01
C LYS A 210 1.43 8.10 -29.51
N SER A 211 2.34 8.67 -28.71
CA SER A 211 3.44 7.92 -28.08
C SER A 211 3.04 7.21 -26.78
N LYS A 212 1.87 7.54 -26.21
CA LYS A 212 1.37 7.02 -24.93
C LYS A 212 0.10 6.18 -25.07
N LEU A 213 -0.68 6.40 -26.13
CA LEU A 213 -1.97 5.76 -26.37
C LEU A 213 -1.94 4.97 -27.67
N THR A 214 -2.57 3.79 -27.65
CA THR A 214 -2.83 2.99 -28.84
C THR A 214 -3.96 3.63 -29.67
N GLN A 215 -4.05 3.25 -30.94
CA GLN A 215 -5.16 3.71 -31.81
C GLN A 215 -6.53 3.29 -31.26
N GLU A 216 -6.62 2.11 -30.62
CA GLU A 216 -7.82 1.64 -29.96
C GLU A 216 -8.22 2.53 -28.76
N HIS A 217 -7.25 2.93 -27.92
CA HIS A 217 -7.51 3.87 -26.82
C HIS A 217 -7.99 5.23 -27.34
N ILE A 218 -7.41 5.73 -28.42
CA ILE A 218 -7.81 7.00 -29.04
C ILE A 218 -9.23 6.91 -29.63
N LEU A 219 -9.57 5.79 -30.27
CA LEU A 219 -10.92 5.53 -30.75
C LEU A 219 -11.93 5.47 -29.59
N THR A 220 -11.58 4.76 -28.51
CA THR A 220 -12.40 4.65 -27.29
C THR A 220 -12.64 6.02 -26.65
N LEU A 221 -11.62 6.87 -26.57
CA LEU A 221 -11.75 8.24 -26.08
C LEU A 221 -12.69 9.06 -26.95
N GLN A 222 -12.52 9.04 -28.27
CA GLN A 222 -13.38 9.80 -29.18
C GLN A 222 -14.85 9.36 -29.08
N GLN A 223 -15.12 8.06 -29.08
CA GLN A 223 -16.48 7.52 -28.94
C GLN A 223 -17.10 7.92 -27.59
N TRP A 224 -16.32 7.88 -26.51
CA TRP A 224 -16.78 8.30 -25.19
C TRP A 224 -17.07 9.81 -25.13
N ILE A 225 -16.20 10.66 -25.68
CA ILE A 225 -16.38 12.12 -25.76
C ILE A 225 -17.69 12.47 -26.48
N GLN A 226 -18.05 11.72 -27.53
CA GLN A 226 -19.26 11.98 -28.31
C GLN A 226 -20.51 11.28 -27.79
N LYS A 227 -20.43 10.56 -26.66
CA LYS A 227 -21.58 9.87 -26.10
C LYS A 227 -22.60 10.88 -25.52
N PRO A 228 -23.91 10.77 -25.82
CA PRO A 228 -24.92 11.75 -25.39
C PRO A 228 -25.05 11.95 -23.87
N THR A 229 -24.57 10.98 -23.08
CA THR A 229 -24.71 10.91 -21.62
C THR A 229 -23.65 11.69 -20.84
N LEU A 230 -22.76 12.45 -21.48
CA LEU A 230 -21.81 13.31 -20.75
C LEU A 230 -22.47 14.52 -20.07
N LYS A 231 -23.74 14.78 -20.38
CA LYS A 231 -24.60 15.75 -19.70
C LYS A 231 -25.08 15.16 -18.38
N LYS A 232 -24.33 15.34 -17.29
CA LYS A 232 -24.87 15.25 -15.92
C LYS A 232 -25.09 16.65 -15.38
#